data_AF-A0A350MU53-F1
#
_entry.id   AF-A0A350MU53-F1
#
_cell.length_a   1.000
_cell.length_b   1.000
_cell.length_c   1.000
_cell.angle_alpha   90.00
_cell.angle_beta   90.00
_cell.angle_gamma   90.00
#
_symmetry.space_group_name_H-M   'P 1'
#
loop_
_entity.id
_entity.type
_entity.pdbx_description
1 polymer ?
#
loop_
_entity_poly.entity_id
_entity_poly.type
_entity_poly.pdbx_seq_one_letter_code
_entity_poly.pdbx_strand_id
1 'polypeptide(L)'
;MGVEQNVARKKNLETKPHQWEEDRRKGKRRSEDQQQAREKIIFAQELERKRWALEVHDRITQLLVDIHWRLQAYRKKLAKDSRKAQRDMDEIENLVAESITEAKGLIDELRPPVLDDMGLAVAVKKYSRRIEKGNSLSVRVLVDEKLGRMPPEVEIATYRIIQEALTNV
;
A
#
# COMPACT_ATOMS: atom_id res chain seq x y z
N MET A 1 23.69 -64.07 -24.17
CA MET A 1 23.36 -62.62 -24.18
C MET A 1 22.07 -62.25 -23.41
N GLY A 2 21.44 -63.14 -22.63
CA GLY A 2 20.18 -62.84 -21.91
C GLY A 2 20.31 -62.48 -20.42
N VAL A 3 21.47 -62.75 -19.81
CA VAL A 3 21.65 -62.60 -18.35
C VAL A 3 22.00 -61.15 -17.97
N GLU A 4 22.84 -60.47 -18.75
CA GLU A 4 23.22 -59.06 -18.51
C GLU A 4 22.05 -58.07 -18.71
N GLN A 5 21.15 -58.33 -19.67
CA GLN A 5 19.94 -57.51 -19.86
C GLN A 5 18.96 -57.63 -18.67
N ASN A 6 18.98 -58.75 -17.96
CA ASN A 6 18.10 -58.99 -16.81
C ASN A 6 18.63 -58.30 -15.53
N VAL A 7 19.95 -58.25 -15.36
CA VAL A 7 20.61 -57.52 -14.26
C VAL A 7 20.47 -56.01 -14.44
N ALA A 8 20.62 -55.50 -15.67
CA ALA A 8 20.40 -54.08 -15.98
C ALA A 8 18.93 -53.66 -15.78
N ARG A 9 17.96 -54.50 -16.16
CA ARG A 9 16.53 -54.24 -15.89
C ARG A 9 16.20 -54.25 -14.39
N LYS A 10 16.75 -55.19 -13.62
CA LYS A 10 16.53 -55.25 -12.15
C LYS A 10 17.14 -54.05 -11.41
N LYS A 11 18.39 -53.66 -11.70
CA LYS A 11 19.01 -52.47 -11.10
C LYS A 11 18.25 -51.17 -11.40
N ASN A 12 17.63 -51.07 -12.58
CA ASN A 12 16.83 -49.91 -12.99
C ASN A 12 15.41 -49.91 -12.36
N LEU A 13 14.91 -51.07 -11.92
CA LEU A 13 13.66 -51.20 -11.16
C LEU A 13 13.84 -50.92 -9.66
N GLU A 14 15.04 -51.12 -9.12
CA GLU A 14 15.37 -50.84 -7.70
C GLU A 14 15.72 -49.36 -7.44
N THR A 15 16.20 -48.63 -8.46
CA THR A 15 16.58 -47.20 -8.33
C THR A 15 15.45 -46.22 -8.67
N LYS A 16 14.48 -46.62 -9.52
CA LYS A 16 13.29 -45.82 -9.84
C LYS A 16 12.39 -45.47 -8.63
N PRO A 17 12.14 -46.37 -7.65
CA PRO A 17 11.34 -46.07 -6.47
C PRO A 17 11.94 -44.93 -5.62
N HIS A 18 13.27 -44.94 -5.43
CA HIS A 18 13.96 -43.91 -4.65
C HIS A 18 13.94 -42.54 -5.34
N GLN A 19 14.04 -42.51 -6.67
CA GLN A 19 13.93 -41.27 -7.45
C GLN A 19 12.52 -40.67 -7.38
N TRP A 20 11.46 -41.49 -7.40
CA TRP A 20 10.08 -41.01 -7.27
C TRP A 20 9.76 -40.46 -5.88
N GLU A 21 10.38 -41.01 -4.83
CA GLU A 21 10.26 -40.49 -3.48
C GLU A 21 10.99 -39.15 -3.31
N GLU A 22 12.18 -38.99 -3.90
CA GLU A 22 12.89 -37.71 -3.91
C GLU A 22 12.16 -36.63 -4.69
N ASP A 23 11.63 -36.94 -5.88
CA ASP A 23 10.87 -36.00 -6.69
C ASP A 23 9.55 -35.61 -6.02
N ARG A 24 8.87 -36.56 -5.37
CA ARG A 24 7.70 -36.27 -4.52
C ARG A 24 8.06 -35.39 -3.32
N ARG A 25 9.19 -35.64 -2.63
CA ARG A 25 9.64 -34.80 -1.50
C ARG A 25 9.99 -33.39 -1.97
N LYS A 26 10.67 -33.24 -3.11
CA LYS A 26 11.00 -31.93 -3.72
C LYS A 26 9.73 -31.19 -4.15
N GLY A 27 8.78 -31.87 -4.79
CA GLY A 27 7.49 -31.31 -5.18
C GLY A 27 6.67 -30.85 -3.97
N LYS A 28 6.62 -31.67 -2.91
CA LYS A 28 5.91 -31.34 -1.67
C LYS A 28 6.52 -30.13 -0.96
N ARG A 29 7.85 -30.08 -0.82
CA ARG A 29 8.57 -28.92 -0.25
C ARG A 29 8.32 -27.64 -1.04
N ARG A 30 8.41 -27.68 -2.37
CA ARG A 30 8.08 -26.51 -3.21
C ARG A 30 6.65 -26.02 -3.02
N SER A 31 5.69 -26.95 -2.89
CA SER A 31 4.29 -26.61 -2.64
C SER A 31 4.09 -26.00 -1.25
N GLU A 32 4.76 -26.54 -0.23
CA GLU A 32 4.73 -26.04 1.15
C GLU A 32 5.36 -24.64 1.24
N ASP A 33 6.52 -24.42 0.60
CA ASP A 33 7.20 -23.12 0.54
C ASP A 33 6.33 -22.07 -0.19
N GLN A 34 5.70 -22.45 -1.32
CA GLN A 34 4.78 -21.57 -2.04
C GLN A 34 3.54 -21.22 -1.22
N GLN A 35 2.97 -22.18 -0.50
CA GLN A 35 1.82 -21.97 0.36
C GLN A 35 2.17 -21.01 1.51
N GLN A 36 3.30 -21.23 2.19
CA GLN A 36 3.78 -20.34 3.25
C GLN A 36 4.07 -18.93 2.74
N ALA A 37 4.66 -18.80 1.54
CA ALA A 37 4.89 -17.49 0.93
C ALA A 37 3.57 -16.74 0.65
N ARG A 38 2.56 -17.44 0.12
CA ARG A 38 1.22 -16.88 -0.13
C ARG A 38 0.54 -16.44 1.17
N GLU A 39 0.59 -17.28 2.19
CA GLU A 39 0.01 -16.96 3.50
C GLU A 39 0.66 -15.73 4.14
N LYS A 40 1.99 -15.61 4.05
CA LYS A 40 2.72 -14.42 4.51
C LYS A 40 2.31 -13.16 3.75
N ILE A 41 2.11 -13.24 2.44
CA ILE A 41 1.66 -12.10 1.62
C ILE A 41 0.25 -11.67 2.02
N ILE A 42 -0.68 -12.62 2.12
CA ILE A 42 -2.07 -12.33 2.52
C ILE A 42 -2.10 -11.72 3.93
N PHE A 43 -1.33 -12.28 4.86
CA PHE A 43 -1.24 -11.76 6.21
C PHE A 43 -0.66 -10.34 6.27
N ALA A 44 0.41 -10.07 5.50
CA ALA A 44 0.99 -8.73 5.39
C ALA A 44 0.00 -7.73 4.78
N GLN A 45 -0.74 -8.11 3.73
CA GLN A 45 -1.79 -7.28 3.13
C GLN A 45 -2.90 -6.96 4.12
N GLU A 46 -3.35 -7.94 4.91
CA GLU A 46 -4.43 -7.74 5.89
C GLU A 46 -3.98 -6.83 7.05
N LEU A 47 -2.73 -6.98 7.52
CA LEU A 47 -2.14 -6.10 8.51
C LEU A 47 -2.06 -4.66 8.01
N GLU A 48 -1.60 -4.45 6.78
CA GLU A 48 -1.58 -3.12 6.18
C GLU A 48 -2.99 -2.55 6.02
N ARG A 49 -3.94 -3.35 5.52
CA ARG A 49 -5.33 -2.92 5.35
C ARG A 49 -5.95 -2.50 6.69
N LYS A 50 -5.66 -3.23 7.76
CA LYS A 50 -6.12 -2.92 9.11
C LYS A 50 -5.45 -1.66 9.68
N ARG A 51 -4.14 -1.50 9.50
CA ARG A 51 -3.40 -0.30 9.90
C ARG A 51 -4.00 0.94 9.26
N TRP A 52 -4.28 0.85 7.97
CA TRP A 52 -4.86 1.91 7.17
C TRP A 52 -6.29 2.26 7.55
N ALA A 53 -7.12 1.25 7.79
CA ALA A 53 -8.48 1.49 8.28
C ALA A 53 -8.47 2.30 9.58
N LEU A 54 -7.53 2.02 10.48
CA LEU A 54 -7.36 2.76 11.74
C LEU A 54 -6.82 4.18 11.52
N GLU A 55 -5.74 4.36 10.76
CA GLU A 55 -5.15 5.69 10.51
C GLU A 55 -6.11 6.64 9.80
N VAL A 56 -6.86 6.14 8.81
CA VAL A 56 -7.87 6.91 8.07
C VAL A 56 -9.04 7.25 8.98
N HIS A 57 -9.55 6.27 9.73
CA HIS A 57 -10.65 6.47 10.67
C HIS A 57 -10.30 7.52 11.71
N ASP A 58 -9.10 7.45 12.31
CA ASP A 58 -8.70 8.34 13.39
C ASP A 58 -8.49 9.77 12.90
N ARG A 59 -7.85 9.97 11.74
CA ARG A 59 -7.68 11.32 11.15
C ARG A 59 -9.02 11.93 10.72
N ILE A 60 -9.90 11.15 10.06
CA ILE A 60 -11.25 11.65 9.71
C ILE A 60 -12.04 12.00 10.98
N THR A 61 -11.96 11.17 12.02
CA THR A 61 -12.65 11.42 13.29
C THR A 61 -12.15 12.69 13.96
N GLN A 62 -10.83 12.95 13.98
CA GLN A 62 -10.27 14.19 14.52
C GLN A 62 -10.77 15.42 13.76
N LEU A 63 -10.75 15.39 12.42
CA LEU A 63 -11.25 16.50 11.60
C LEU A 63 -12.73 16.79 11.85
N LEU A 64 -13.56 15.74 11.96
CA LEU A 64 -14.98 15.88 12.25
C LEU A 64 -15.25 16.44 13.66
N VAL A 65 -14.43 16.05 14.66
CA VAL A 65 -14.52 16.59 16.02
C VAL A 65 -14.18 18.09 16.04
N ASP A 66 -13.14 18.51 15.33
CA ASP A 66 -12.75 19.93 15.23
C ASP A 66 -13.84 20.78 14.58
N ILE A 67 -14.40 20.29 13.47
CA ILE A 67 -15.55 20.93 12.80
C ILE A 67 -16.74 21.04 13.77
N HIS A 68 -17.05 19.96 14.49
CA HIS A 68 -18.16 19.92 15.45
C HIS A 68 -17.99 20.94 16.59
N TRP A 69 -16.79 21.04 17.18
CA TRP A 69 -16.51 22.01 18.25
C TRP A 69 -16.61 23.45 17.78
N ARG A 70 -16.13 23.77 16.57
CA ARG A 70 -16.25 25.13 16.02
C ARG A 70 -17.70 25.50 15.72
N LEU A 71 -18.48 24.57 15.17
CA LEU A 71 -19.93 24.75 14.99
C LEU A 71 -20.67 24.96 16.32
N GLN A 72 -20.28 24.25 17.39
CA GLN A 72 -20.84 24.48 18.71
C GLN A 72 -20.48 25.86 19.28
N ALA A 73 -19.22 26.29 19.13
CA ALA A 73 -18.78 27.63 19.55
C ALA A 73 -19.53 28.72 18.78
N TYR A 74 -19.76 28.49 17.48
CA TYR A 74 -20.52 29.37 16.61
C TYR A 74 -21.99 29.50 17.02
N ARG A 75 -22.65 28.36 17.29
CA ARG A 75 -24.06 28.34 17.75
C ARG A 75 -24.27 29.11 19.05
N LYS A 76 -23.27 29.12 19.94
CA LYS A 76 -23.31 29.90 21.20
C LYS A 76 -23.17 31.42 20.99
N LYS A 77 -22.57 31.87 19.89
CA LYS A 77 -22.36 33.30 19.56
C LYS A 77 -23.47 33.93 18.73
N LEU A 78 -24.27 33.13 18.03
CA LEU A 78 -25.43 33.55 17.22
C LEU A 78 -26.48 34.38 17.98
N ALA A 79 -26.47 34.37 19.32
CA ALA A 79 -27.40 35.14 20.14
C ALA A 79 -27.07 36.65 20.28
N LYS A 80 -25.94 37.16 19.74
CA LYS A 80 -25.49 38.55 20.04
C LYS A 80 -25.08 39.45 18.86
N ASP A 81 -24.67 38.95 17.69
CA ASP A 81 -24.26 39.83 16.57
C ASP A 81 -24.16 39.10 15.21
N SER A 82 -24.89 39.57 14.19
CA SER A 82 -25.07 38.91 12.88
C SER A 82 -23.84 38.96 11.97
N ARG A 83 -23.04 40.04 11.98
CA ARG A 83 -21.86 40.15 11.10
C ARG A 83 -20.67 39.35 11.59
N LYS A 84 -20.50 39.29 12.91
CA LYS A 84 -19.48 38.44 13.54
C LYS A 84 -19.85 36.97 13.37
N ALA A 85 -21.14 36.68 13.33
CA ALA A 85 -21.61 35.35 13.01
C ALA A 85 -21.17 34.94 11.58
N GLN A 86 -21.46 35.76 10.57
CA GLN A 86 -21.11 35.42 9.18
C GLN A 86 -19.61 35.09 8.97
N ARG A 87 -18.70 35.84 9.60
CA ARG A 87 -17.25 35.55 9.53
C ARG A 87 -16.84 34.23 10.19
N ASP A 88 -17.39 33.92 11.36
CA ASP A 88 -17.11 32.65 12.04
C ASP A 88 -17.65 31.46 11.21
N MET A 89 -18.71 31.65 10.41
CA MET A 89 -19.22 30.63 9.48
C MET A 89 -18.29 30.44 8.27
N ASP A 90 -17.76 31.52 7.69
CA ASP A 90 -16.79 31.46 6.59
C ASP A 90 -15.50 30.72 7.03
N GLU A 91 -15.06 30.91 8.28
CA GLU A 91 -13.92 30.17 8.84
C GLU A 91 -14.21 28.67 9.01
N ILE A 92 -15.45 28.31 9.34
CA ILE A 92 -15.87 26.90 9.43
C ILE A 92 -15.91 26.27 8.04
N GLU A 93 -16.44 26.95 7.02
CA GLU A 93 -16.44 26.46 5.64
C GLU A 93 -15.01 26.23 5.11
N ASN A 94 -14.08 27.14 5.40
CA ASN A 94 -12.68 26.97 5.04
C ASN A 94 -12.05 25.76 5.73
N LEU A 95 -12.32 25.54 7.02
CA LEU A 95 -11.79 24.38 7.75
C LEU A 95 -12.37 23.06 7.23
N VAL A 96 -13.65 23.06 6.83
CA VAL A 96 -14.27 21.90 6.17
C VAL A 96 -13.59 21.63 4.83
N ALA A 97 -13.30 22.67 4.04
CA ALA A 97 -12.61 22.53 2.76
C ALA A 97 -11.17 22.01 2.91
N GLU A 98 -10.45 22.48 3.94
CA GLU A 98 -9.12 21.95 4.31
C GLU A 98 -9.20 20.49 4.75
N SER A 99 -10.15 20.15 5.63
CA SER A 99 -10.40 18.78 6.07
C SER A 99 -10.72 17.83 4.91
N ILE A 100 -11.52 18.27 3.94
CA ILE A 100 -11.82 17.50 2.72
C ILE A 100 -10.56 17.30 1.88
N THR A 101 -9.72 18.33 1.76
CA THR A 101 -8.45 18.24 1.03
C THR A 101 -7.49 17.27 1.70
N GLU A 102 -7.44 17.27 3.03
CA GLU A 102 -6.61 16.37 3.82
C GLU A 102 -7.11 14.92 3.73
N ALA A 103 -8.43 14.71 3.83
CA ALA A 103 -9.05 13.40 3.63
C ALA A 103 -8.81 12.85 2.21
N LYS A 104 -8.84 13.70 1.18
CA LYS A 104 -8.47 13.31 -0.19
C LYS A 104 -6.99 12.94 -0.28
N GLY A 105 -6.10 13.68 0.37
CA GLY A 105 -4.67 13.37 0.44
C GLY A 105 -4.38 12.03 1.13
N LEU A 106 -5.14 11.71 2.17
CA LEU A 106 -5.14 10.43 2.86
C LEU A 106 -5.60 9.27 1.96
N ILE A 107 -6.70 9.48 1.24
CA ILE A 107 -7.21 8.48 0.29
C ILE A 107 -6.21 8.24 -0.84
N ASP A 108 -5.54 9.30 -1.31
CA ASP A 108 -4.44 9.20 -2.28
C ASP A 108 -3.23 8.40 -1.75
N GLU A 109 -3.02 8.35 -0.43
CA GLU A 109 -1.97 7.53 0.21
C GLU A 109 -2.35 6.05 0.30
N LEU A 110 -3.65 5.72 0.32
CA LEU A 110 -4.13 4.34 0.36
C LEU A 110 -3.98 3.64 -1.00
N ARG A 111 -4.25 4.34 -2.10
CA ARG A 111 -3.96 3.81 -3.43
C ARG A 111 -3.97 4.98 -4.38
N PRO A 112 -2.81 5.49 -4.80
CA PRO A 112 -2.78 6.67 -5.65
C PRO A 112 -3.52 6.34 -6.95
N PRO A 113 -4.56 7.09 -7.34
CA PRO A 113 -5.22 6.86 -8.63
C PRO A 113 -4.23 6.97 -9.79
N VAL A 114 -3.23 7.84 -9.63
CA VAL A 114 -2.07 7.97 -10.53
C VAL A 114 -1.27 6.67 -10.69
N LEU A 115 -1.16 5.84 -9.66
CA LEU A 115 -0.48 4.55 -9.75
C LEU A 115 -1.28 3.60 -10.63
N ASP A 116 -2.60 3.59 -10.47
CA ASP A 116 -3.50 2.76 -11.26
C ASP A 116 -3.55 3.22 -12.73
N ASP A 117 -3.74 4.52 -12.96
CA ASP A 117 -3.96 5.09 -14.30
C ASP A 117 -2.65 5.29 -15.08
N MET A 118 -1.56 5.66 -14.41
CA MET A 118 -0.31 6.12 -15.04
C MET A 118 0.94 5.33 -14.65
N GLY A 119 0.82 4.41 -13.68
CA GLY A 119 1.91 3.51 -13.28
C GLY A 119 2.93 4.12 -12.32
N LEU A 120 3.82 3.26 -11.83
CA LEU A 120 4.74 3.54 -10.72
C LEU A 120 5.65 4.76 -10.96
N ALA A 121 6.21 4.88 -12.16
CA ALA A 121 7.16 5.95 -12.47
C ALA A 121 6.54 7.35 -12.31
N VAL A 122 5.29 7.52 -12.76
CA VAL A 122 4.56 8.79 -12.66
C VAL A 122 4.13 9.04 -11.22
N ALA A 123 3.67 7.99 -10.52
CA ALA A 123 3.29 8.06 -9.12
C ALA A 123 4.44 8.55 -8.23
N VAL A 124 5.61 7.95 -8.35
CA VAL A 124 6.79 8.32 -7.55
C VAL A 124 7.22 9.76 -7.85
N LYS A 125 7.29 10.17 -9.12
CA LYS A 125 7.60 11.57 -9.48
C LYS A 125 6.63 12.57 -8.88
N LYS A 126 5.32 12.26 -8.89
CA LYS A 126 4.30 13.13 -8.31
C LYS A 126 4.44 13.22 -6.79
N TYR A 127 4.69 12.10 -6.13
CA TYR A 127 4.89 12.05 -4.68
C TYR A 127 6.15 12.82 -4.26
N SER A 128 7.29 12.62 -4.94
CA SER A 128 8.52 13.37 -4.65
C SER A 128 8.33 14.88 -4.75
N ARG A 129 7.64 15.37 -5.79
CA ARG A 129 7.32 16.81 -5.90
C ARG A 129 6.42 17.32 -4.77
N ARG A 130 5.56 16.47 -4.20
CA ARG A 130 4.72 16.83 -3.05
C ARG A 130 5.58 17.00 -1.79
N ILE A 131 6.52 16.08 -1.55
CA ILE A 131 7.46 16.16 -0.43
C ILE A 131 8.36 17.40 -0.55
N GLU A 132 8.89 17.70 -1.74
CA GLU A 132 9.71 18.90 -1.99
C GLU A 132 8.97 20.22 -1.70
N LYS A 133 7.64 20.25 -1.87
CA LYS A 133 6.84 21.46 -1.56
C LYS A 133 6.60 21.65 -0.07
N GLY A 134 6.66 20.59 0.72
CA GLY A 134 6.43 20.62 2.17
C GLY A 134 7.70 20.76 2.99
N ASN A 135 8.85 20.35 2.45
CA ASN A 135 10.12 20.23 3.17
C ASN A 135 11.28 20.90 2.40
N SER A 136 12.37 21.25 3.07
CA SER A 136 13.63 21.71 2.44
C SER A 136 14.44 20.57 1.76
N LEU A 137 13.76 19.50 1.33
CA LEU A 137 14.35 18.31 0.75
C LEU A 137 14.36 18.42 -0.77
N SER A 138 15.45 18.00 -1.42
CA SER A 138 15.55 17.91 -2.89
C SER A 138 15.59 16.45 -3.31
N VAL A 139 14.67 16.05 -4.19
CA VAL A 139 14.46 14.64 -4.57
C VAL A 139 14.57 14.47 -6.07
N ARG A 140 15.64 13.79 -6.53
CA ARG A 140 15.80 13.41 -7.94
C ARG A 140 15.29 11.99 -8.17
N VAL A 141 14.30 11.84 -9.05
CA VAL A 141 13.72 10.55 -9.44
C VAL A 141 14.24 10.12 -10.81
N LEU A 142 14.99 9.01 -10.85
CA LEU A 142 15.48 8.37 -12.08
C LEU A 142 14.78 7.02 -12.26
N VAL A 143 14.10 6.85 -13.39
CA VAL A 143 13.38 5.61 -13.72
C VAL A 143 13.73 5.22 -15.14
N ASP A 144 14.04 3.94 -15.35
CA ASP A 144 14.28 3.40 -16.69
C ASP A 144 12.99 3.48 -17.53
N GLU A 145 13.10 4.00 -18.75
CA GLU A 145 11.98 4.11 -19.69
C GLU A 145 11.39 2.74 -20.06
N LYS A 146 12.17 1.66 -19.89
CA LYS A 146 11.75 0.28 -20.16
C LYS A 146 11.00 -0.39 -19.00
N LEU A 147 10.87 0.26 -17.84
CA LEU A 147 10.29 -0.36 -16.64
C LEU A 147 8.85 -0.88 -16.86
N GLY A 148 8.07 -0.23 -17.73
CA GLY A 148 6.72 -0.65 -18.08
C GLY A 148 5.77 -0.75 -16.88
N ARG A 149 4.69 -1.53 -17.01
CA ARG A 149 3.79 -1.87 -15.89
C ARG A 149 4.22 -3.18 -15.25
N MET A 150 4.09 -3.24 -13.93
CA MET A 150 4.28 -4.45 -13.14
C MET A 150 2.92 -4.96 -12.61
N PRO A 151 2.85 -6.18 -12.03
CA PRO A 151 1.65 -6.59 -11.31
C PRO A 151 1.24 -5.54 -10.28
N PRO A 152 -0.06 -5.19 -10.16
CA PRO A 152 -0.52 -4.08 -9.31
C PRO A 152 -0.04 -4.16 -7.87
N GLU A 153 0.06 -5.37 -7.31
CA GLU A 153 0.53 -5.62 -5.96
C GLU A 153 2.01 -5.25 -5.79
N VAL A 154 2.83 -5.50 -6.82
CA VAL A 154 4.25 -5.13 -6.85
C VAL A 154 4.40 -3.62 -6.99
N GLU A 155 3.60 -2.98 -7.84
CA GLU A 155 3.61 -1.52 -7.99
C GLU A 155 3.24 -0.83 -6.67
N ILE A 156 2.18 -1.28 -5.99
CA ILE A 156 1.73 -0.73 -4.70
C ILE A 156 2.79 -0.95 -3.62
N ALA A 157 3.33 -2.17 -3.48
CA ALA A 157 4.36 -2.46 -2.47
C ALA A 157 5.62 -1.62 -2.69
N THR A 158 6.08 -1.51 -3.95
CA THR A 158 7.25 -0.69 -4.29
C THR A 158 7.00 0.78 -4.01
N TYR A 159 5.81 1.28 -4.36
CA TYR A 159 5.43 2.66 -4.09
C TYR A 159 5.45 2.96 -2.58
N ARG A 160 4.90 2.08 -1.74
CA ARG A 160 4.90 2.25 -0.28
C ARG A 160 6.31 2.26 0.32
N ILE A 161 7.18 1.36 -0.14
CA ILE A 161 8.59 1.33 0.29
C ILE A 161 9.25 2.68 0.01
N ILE A 162 9.00 3.27 -1.17
CA ILE A 162 9.54 4.58 -1.53
C ILE A 162 8.94 5.70 -0.68
N GLN A 163 7.63 5.66 -0.40
CA GLN A 163 6.98 6.65 0.47
C GLN A 163 7.57 6.64 1.88
N GLU A 164 7.69 5.46 2.49
CA GLU A 164 8.26 5.29 3.82
C GLU A 164 9.72 5.76 3.84
N ALA A 165 10.50 5.39 2.83
CA ALA A 165 11.89 5.81 2.71
C ALA A 165 12.03 7.34 2.61
N LEU A 166 11.16 8.02 1.85
CA LEU A 166 11.20 9.47 1.70
C LEU A 166 10.64 10.22 2.91
N THR A 167 9.72 9.61 3.66
CA THR A 167 9.14 10.20 4.88
C THR A 167 10.12 10.13 6.06
N ASN A 168 10.97 9.11 6.09
CA ASN A 168 11.95 8.89 7.14
C ASN A 168 13.27 9.66 6.96
N VAL A 169 13.41 10.44 5.88
CA VAL A 169 14.55 11.35 5.63
C VAL A 169 14.25 12.72 6.19
#